data_AF-A0AB74V8U6-F1
#
_entry.id   AF-A0AB74V8U6-F1
#
_cell.length_a   1.000
_cell.length_b   1.000
_cell.length_c   1.000
_cell.angle_alpha   90.00
_cell.angle_beta   90.00
_cell.angle_gamma   90.00
#
_symmetry.space_group_name_H-M   'P 1'
#
loop_
_entity.id
_entity.type
_entity.pdbx_description
1 polymer ?
#
loop_
_entity_poly.entity_id
_entity_poly.type
_entity_poly.pdbx_seq_one_letter_code
_entity_poly.pdbx_strand_id
1 'polypeptide(L)'
;MTKLKELGYHDADGNSLEADGSFGPHTRAAVEAFQRDHQLIVDGEVGPRTLHALEQAVQQKSHDETVRLDDLRHPDHALYQQALTGVQHIDATIGRRPDTRSENLAAALAVAAREQGLQRIDQVMLSENGTRAFALEYGSFARMAHVQTAEAVRTSASESSVMWAEANHRDMCHTTVAQPMPVPQPVPQAMGR
;
A
#
# COMPACT_ATOMS: atom_id res chain seq x y z
N MET A 1 -25.47 -6.00 -7.51
CA MET A 1 -25.77 -7.06 -6.52
C MET A 1 -24.51 -7.72 -5.95
N THR A 2 -23.42 -7.85 -6.72
CA THR A 2 -22.11 -8.35 -6.23
C THR A 2 -21.43 -7.43 -5.20
N LYS A 3 -21.73 -6.12 -5.26
CA LYS A 3 -21.13 -5.07 -4.43
C LYS A 3 -21.36 -5.23 -2.91
N LEU A 4 -22.54 -5.72 -2.46
CA LEU A 4 -22.81 -5.93 -1.03
C LEU A 4 -22.03 -7.12 -0.45
N LYS A 5 -21.95 -8.21 -1.22
CA LYS A 5 -21.14 -9.38 -0.89
C LYS A 5 -19.66 -9.01 -0.78
N GLU A 6 -19.17 -8.19 -1.71
CA GLU A 6 -17.80 -7.69 -1.70
C GLU A 6 -17.50 -6.79 -0.51
N LEU A 7 -18.50 -6.07 0.00
CA LEU A 7 -18.40 -5.28 1.22
C LEU A 7 -18.49 -6.10 2.51
N GLY A 8 -18.86 -7.39 2.45
CA GLY A 8 -18.99 -8.27 3.61
C GLY A 8 -20.38 -8.27 4.25
N TYR A 9 -21.39 -7.75 3.55
CA TYR A 9 -22.78 -7.79 3.99
C TYR A 9 -23.42 -9.12 3.59
N HIS A 10 -23.97 -9.81 4.58
CA HIS A 10 -24.66 -11.10 4.47
C HIS A 10 -26.17 -10.92 4.66
N ASP A 11 -26.96 -11.96 4.39
CA ASP A 11 -28.39 -11.93 4.70
C ASP A 11 -28.67 -12.00 6.22
N ALA A 12 -29.94 -11.90 6.60
CA ALA A 12 -30.38 -11.95 8.01
C ALA A 12 -30.02 -13.27 8.73
N ASP A 13 -29.73 -14.33 7.98
CA ASP A 13 -29.36 -15.67 8.48
C ASP A 13 -27.84 -15.92 8.41
N GLY A 14 -27.05 -14.94 7.95
CA GLY A 14 -25.59 -15.03 7.81
C GLY A 14 -25.12 -15.73 6.53
N ASN A 15 -26.02 -16.01 5.57
CA ASN A 15 -25.66 -16.66 4.32
C ASN A 15 -25.14 -15.66 3.29
N SER A 16 -24.26 -16.15 2.40
CA SER A 16 -23.76 -15.35 1.28
C SER A 16 -24.90 -15.04 0.31
N LEU A 17 -25.11 -13.76 0.01
CA LEU A 17 -26.09 -13.32 -0.98
C LEU A 17 -25.74 -13.92 -2.35
N GLU A 18 -26.61 -14.80 -2.86
CA GLU A 18 -26.48 -15.33 -4.21
C GLU A 18 -26.93 -14.28 -5.23
N ALA A 19 -26.13 -14.09 -6.27
CA ALA A 19 -26.41 -13.15 -7.35
C ALA A 19 -27.34 -13.79 -8.40
N ASP A 20 -28.45 -14.40 -7.96
CA ASP A 20 -29.46 -15.05 -8.81
C ASP A 20 -30.31 -14.04 -9.64
N GLY A 21 -29.91 -12.78 -9.68
CA GLY A 21 -30.60 -11.71 -10.41
C GLY A 21 -31.97 -11.32 -9.80
N SER A 22 -32.38 -11.95 -8.70
CA SER A 22 -33.68 -11.73 -8.05
C SER A 22 -33.52 -10.91 -6.77
N PHE A 23 -34.21 -9.77 -6.69
CA PHE A 23 -34.25 -8.92 -5.51
C PHE A 23 -35.16 -9.55 -4.44
N GLY A 24 -34.60 -10.50 -3.67
CA GLY A 24 -35.32 -11.24 -2.64
C GLY A 24 -35.31 -10.56 -1.25
N PRO A 25 -36.07 -11.08 -0.27
CA PRO A 25 -36.07 -10.59 1.11
C PRO A 25 -34.67 -10.64 1.75
N HIS A 26 -33.83 -11.60 1.36
CA HIS A 26 -32.44 -11.72 1.79
C HIS A 26 -31.57 -10.53 1.34
N THR A 27 -31.71 -10.11 0.08
CA THR A 27 -31.02 -8.93 -0.46
C THR A 27 -31.52 -7.65 0.18
N ARG A 28 -32.83 -7.57 0.45
CA ARG A 28 -33.43 -6.43 1.14
C ARG A 28 -32.83 -6.25 2.54
N ALA A 29 -32.75 -7.32 3.33
CA ALA A 29 -32.16 -7.28 4.66
C ALA A 29 -30.70 -6.80 4.64
N ALA A 30 -29.91 -7.24 3.65
CA ALA A 30 -28.53 -6.79 3.48
C ALA A 30 -28.43 -5.30 3.06
N VAL A 31 -29.34 -4.83 2.20
CA VAL A 31 -29.44 -3.42 1.83
C VAL A 31 -29.83 -2.58 3.04
N GLU A 32 -30.78 -3.04 3.85
CA GLU A 32 -31.20 -2.35 5.07
C GLU A 32 -30.07 -2.28 6.10
N ALA A 33 -29.28 -3.35 6.24
CA ALA A 33 -28.10 -3.37 7.11
C ALA A 33 -27.05 -2.35 6.62
N PHE A 34 -26.75 -2.33 5.32
CA PHE A 34 -25.85 -1.35 4.70
C PHE A 34 -26.36 0.08 4.86
N GLN A 35 -27.66 0.31 4.63
CA GLN A 35 -28.28 1.61 4.82
C GLN A 35 -28.20 2.08 6.28
N ARG A 36 -28.39 1.17 7.26
CA ARG A 36 -28.23 1.49 8.69
C ARG A 36 -26.80 1.89 9.03
N ASP A 37 -25.82 1.11 8.58
CA ASP A 37 -24.40 1.32 8.87
C ASP A 37 -23.89 2.64 8.25
N HIS A 38 -24.31 2.91 7.01
CA HIS A 38 -23.95 4.14 6.28
C HIS A 38 -24.90 5.33 6.54
N GLN A 39 -25.74 5.25 7.56
CA GLN A 39 -26.68 6.31 7.98
C GLN A 39 -27.58 6.84 6.84
N LEU A 40 -27.97 5.97 5.93
CA LEU A 40 -28.91 6.25 4.84
C LEU A 40 -30.35 5.98 5.30
N ILE A 41 -31.30 6.38 4.45
CA ILE A 41 -32.70 6.01 4.64
C ILE A 41 -32.80 4.49 4.51
N VAL A 42 -33.34 3.83 5.54
CA VAL A 42 -33.46 2.37 5.63
C VAL A 42 -34.81 1.95 5.08
N ASP A 43 -34.97 2.04 3.76
CA ASP A 43 -36.18 1.65 3.05
C ASP A 43 -36.07 0.25 2.41
N GLY A 44 -34.86 -0.33 2.42
CA GLY A 44 -34.55 -1.61 1.78
C GLY A 44 -34.64 -1.57 0.26
N GLU A 45 -34.82 -0.38 -0.33
CA GLU A 45 -34.83 -0.13 -1.76
C GLU A 45 -33.49 0.48 -2.18
N VAL A 46 -32.95 0.00 -3.30
CA VAL A 46 -31.68 0.50 -3.83
C VAL A 46 -31.96 1.71 -4.71
N GLY A 47 -32.20 2.85 -4.07
CA GLY A 47 -32.37 4.14 -4.74
C GLY A 47 -31.04 4.75 -5.22
N PRO A 48 -31.06 5.84 -5.99
CA PRO A 48 -29.85 6.48 -6.52
C PRO A 48 -28.87 6.94 -5.42
N ARG A 49 -29.37 7.30 -4.24
CA ARG A 49 -28.54 7.66 -3.07
C ARG A 49 -27.83 6.44 -2.49
N THR A 50 -28.53 5.31 -2.40
CA THR A 50 -27.97 4.03 -1.94
C THR A 50 -27.00 3.44 -2.95
N LEU A 51 -27.29 3.55 -4.25
CA LEU A 51 -26.35 3.19 -5.32
C LEU A 51 -25.07 4.02 -5.22
N HIS A 52 -25.19 5.35 -5.10
CA HIS A 52 -24.03 6.21 -4.97
C HIS A 52 -23.20 5.86 -3.73
N ALA A 53 -23.85 5.62 -2.58
CA ALA A 53 -23.15 5.20 -1.37
C ALA A 53 -22.49 3.82 -1.50
N LEU A 54 -23.13 2.86 -2.20
CA LEU A 54 -22.57 1.54 -2.46
C LEU A 54 -21.38 1.61 -3.42
N GLU A 55 -21.47 2.47 -4.43
CA GLU A 55 -20.37 2.77 -5.33
C GLU A 55 -19.22 3.44 -4.58
N GLN A 56 -19.49 4.45 -3.76
CA GLN A 56 -18.48 5.08 -2.91
C GLN A 56 -17.88 4.09 -1.91
N ALA A 57 -18.66 3.21 -1.28
CA ALA A 57 -18.17 2.21 -0.34
C ALA A 57 -17.29 1.17 -1.04
N VAL A 58 -17.64 0.73 -2.25
CA VAL A 58 -16.75 -0.13 -3.04
C VAL A 58 -15.56 0.63 -3.58
N GLN A 59 -15.70 1.90 -3.95
CA GLN A 59 -14.59 2.75 -4.35
C GLN A 59 -13.64 2.99 -3.16
N GLN A 60 -14.16 3.14 -1.94
CA GLN A 60 -13.39 3.28 -0.71
C GLN A 60 -12.73 1.97 -0.30
N LYS A 61 -13.42 0.83 -0.45
CA LYS A 61 -12.82 -0.50 -0.25
C LYS A 61 -11.77 -0.83 -1.31
N SER A 62 -11.87 -0.25 -2.52
CA SER A 62 -10.85 -0.31 -3.56
C SER A 62 -9.80 0.82 -3.51
N HIS A 63 -10.01 1.88 -2.71
CA HIS A 63 -8.97 2.88 -2.38
C HIS A 63 -8.20 2.50 -1.11
N ASP A 64 -8.79 1.67 -0.23
CA ASP A 64 -8.11 0.84 0.78
C ASP A 64 -7.42 -0.38 0.13
N GLU A 65 -7.65 -0.59 -1.18
CA GLU A 65 -6.94 -1.52 -2.07
C GLU A 65 -5.83 -0.82 -2.88
N THR A 66 -5.21 0.22 -2.32
CA THR A 66 -3.76 0.34 -2.51
C THR A 66 -3.16 -0.82 -1.74
N VAL A 67 -3.02 -1.98 -2.40
CA VAL A 67 -2.48 -3.20 -1.79
C VAL A 67 -1.21 -2.81 -1.04
N ARG A 68 -1.23 -2.92 0.28
CA ARG A 68 -0.10 -2.52 1.12
C ARG A 68 1.09 -3.40 0.79
N LEU A 69 2.29 -2.86 0.95
CA LEU A 69 3.53 -3.62 0.70
C LEU A 69 3.60 -4.90 1.55
N ASP A 70 2.98 -4.86 2.73
CA ASP A 70 2.87 -5.97 3.68
C ASP A 70 1.76 -7.00 3.37
N ASP A 71 0.88 -6.74 2.39
CA ASP A 71 -0.18 -7.67 1.98
C ASP A 71 0.37 -8.74 1.01
N LEU A 72 0.02 -10.01 1.23
CA LEU A 72 0.43 -11.16 0.43
C LEU A 72 -0.01 -11.09 -1.03
N ARG A 73 -1.04 -10.30 -1.33
CA ARG A 73 -1.56 -10.10 -2.69
C ARG A 73 -0.74 -9.09 -3.50
N HIS A 74 0.27 -8.48 -2.89
CA HIS A 74 1.11 -7.49 -3.53
C HIS A 74 2.12 -8.17 -4.49
N PRO A 75 2.27 -7.71 -5.75
CA PRO A 75 3.18 -8.33 -6.71
C PRO A 75 4.65 -8.27 -6.26
N ASP A 76 5.00 -7.30 -5.43
CA ASP A 76 6.34 -7.16 -4.82
C ASP A 76 6.36 -7.48 -3.33
N HIS A 77 5.36 -8.19 -2.81
CA HIS A 77 5.39 -8.67 -1.43
C HIS A 77 6.68 -9.45 -1.15
N ALA A 78 7.15 -10.22 -2.13
CA ALA A 78 8.41 -10.95 -2.07
C ALA A 78 9.62 -10.03 -1.83
N LEU A 79 9.64 -8.85 -2.45
CA LEU A 79 10.73 -7.86 -2.29
C LEU A 79 10.72 -7.27 -0.87
N TYR A 80 9.54 -6.95 -0.34
CA TYR A 80 9.37 -6.51 1.05
C TYR A 80 9.78 -7.59 2.05
N GLN A 81 9.34 -8.84 1.87
CA GLN A 81 9.71 -9.95 2.75
C GLN A 81 11.22 -10.20 2.75
N GLN A 82 11.89 -10.06 1.61
CA GLN A 82 13.34 -10.16 1.49
C GLN A 82 14.05 -9.02 2.23
N ALA A 83 13.59 -7.77 2.06
CA ALA A 83 14.11 -6.63 2.80
C ALA A 83 13.94 -6.81 4.32
N LEU A 84 12.76 -7.24 4.75
CA LEU A 84 12.43 -7.47 6.15
C LEU A 84 13.33 -8.55 6.75
N THR A 85 13.52 -9.67 6.04
CA THR A 85 14.41 -10.74 6.47
C THR A 85 15.85 -10.23 6.66
N GLY A 86 16.36 -9.42 5.72
CA GLY A 86 17.68 -8.82 5.83
C GLY A 86 17.82 -7.86 7.01
N VAL A 87 16.84 -6.97 7.22
CA VAL A 87 16.83 -6.03 8.35
C VAL A 87 16.75 -6.77 9.69
N GLN A 88 15.92 -7.82 9.80
CA GLN A 88 15.84 -8.66 11.00
C GLN A 88 17.18 -9.34 11.31
N HIS A 89 17.92 -9.76 10.27
CA HIS A 89 19.26 -10.34 10.43
C HIS A 89 20.26 -9.33 10.98
N ILE A 90 20.15 -8.06 10.55
CA ILE A 90 20.96 -6.95 11.07
C ILE A 90 20.60 -6.69 12.53
N ASP A 91 19.31 -6.61 12.87
CA ASP A 91 18.84 -6.41 14.24
C ASP A 91 19.38 -7.51 15.17
N ALA A 92 19.28 -8.77 14.75
CA ALA A 92 19.83 -9.90 15.50
C ALA A 92 21.35 -9.78 15.71
N THR A 93 22.08 -9.30 14.70
CA THR A 93 23.54 -9.10 14.75
C THR A 93 23.93 -8.02 15.77
N ILE A 94 23.12 -6.97 15.92
CA ILE A 94 23.36 -5.88 16.88
C ILE A 94 22.63 -6.08 18.22
N GLY A 95 22.04 -7.26 18.45
CA GLY A 95 21.35 -7.61 19.70
C GLY A 95 20.01 -6.88 19.91
N ARG A 96 19.39 -6.37 18.84
CA ARG A 96 18.04 -5.80 18.88
C ARG A 96 16.99 -6.83 18.49
N ARG A 97 15.77 -6.62 18.98
CA ARG A 97 14.59 -7.35 18.51
C ARG A 97 13.93 -6.55 17.38
N PRO A 98 13.45 -7.20 16.32
CA PRO A 98 12.69 -6.52 15.27
C PRO A 98 11.49 -5.76 15.86
N ASP A 99 11.34 -4.51 15.44
CA ASP A 99 10.25 -3.62 15.88
C ASP A 99 9.70 -2.82 14.70
N THR A 100 8.75 -1.91 14.94
CA THR A 100 8.13 -1.06 13.90
C THR A 100 9.18 -0.29 13.08
N ARG A 101 10.32 0.08 13.67
CA ARG A 101 11.41 0.73 12.93
C ARG A 101 12.05 -0.20 11.92
N SER A 102 12.17 -1.49 12.24
CA SER A 102 12.67 -2.54 11.35
C SER A 102 11.71 -2.75 10.17
N GLU A 103 10.40 -2.73 10.43
CA GLU A 103 9.36 -2.82 9.40
C GLU A 103 9.37 -1.61 8.46
N ASN A 104 9.46 -0.41 9.02
CA ASN A 104 9.56 0.85 8.26
C ASN A 104 10.82 0.88 7.39
N LEU A 105 11.97 0.49 7.94
CA LEU A 105 13.23 0.39 7.19
C LEU A 105 13.13 -0.61 6.04
N ALA A 106 12.53 -1.78 6.29
CA ALA A 106 12.32 -2.81 5.27
C ALA A 106 11.40 -2.32 4.15
N ALA A 107 10.32 -1.61 4.49
CA ALA A 107 9.40 -1.05 3.51
C ALA A 107 10.10 0.00 2.62
N ALA A 108 10.86 0.91 3.22
CA ALA A 108 11.63 1.91 2.48
C ALA A 108 12.69 1.27 1.56
N LEU A 109 13.39 0.23 2.02
CA LEU A 109 14.37 -0.51 1.21
C LEU A 109 13.72 -1.19 0.00
N ALA A 110 12.54 -1.78 0.17
CA ALA A 110 11.81 -2.41 -0.92
C ALA A 110 11.30 -1.38 -1.95
N VAL A 111 10.84 -0.21 -1.51
CA VAL A 111 10.51 0.92 -2.40
C VAL A 111 11.74 1.35 -3.21
N ALA A 112 12.85 1.63 -2.53
CA ALA A 112 14.08 2.09 -3.17
C ALA A 112 14.66 1.02 -4.12
N ALA A 113 14.57 -0.27 -3.75
CA ALA A 113 14.98 -1.38 -4.61
C ALA A 113 14.17 -1.40 -5.91
N ARG A 114 12.84 -1.27 -5.83
CA ARG A 114 11.97 -1.19 -7.00
C ARG A 114 12.27 0.02 -7.87
N GLU A 115 12.47 1.20 -7.28
CA GLU A 115 12.85 2.42 -8.02
C GLU A 115 14.18 2.29 -8.77
N GLN A 116 15.13 1.53 -8.21
CA GLN A 116 16.42 1.24 -8.86
C GLN A 116 16.36 0.00 -9.78
N GLY A 117 15.18 -0.57 -9.99
CA GLY A 117 14.94 -1.70 -10.88
C GLY A 117 15.51 -3.04 -10.38
N LEU A 118 15.67 -3.21 -9.07
CA LEU A 118 15.97 -4.51 -8.46
C LEU A 118 14.70 -5.37 -8.50
N GLN A 119 14.86 -6.63 -8.88
CA GLN A 119 13.76 -7.61 -8.95
C GLN A 119 13.72 -8.46 -7.68
N ARG A 120 14.86 -8.61 -7.00
CA ARG A 120 14.99 -9.25 -5.68
C ARG A 120 16.01 -8.52 -4.80
N ILE A 121 15.95 -8.79 -3.50
CA ILE A 121 16.96 -8.37 -2.52
C ILE A 121 17.59 -9.64 -1.96
N ASP A 122 18.83 -9.90 -2.35
CA ASP A 122 19.60 -11.05 -1.86
C ASP A 122 20.27 -10.73 -0.52
N GLN A 123 20.65 -9.47 -0.28
CA GLN A 123 21.30 -9.05 0.95
C GLN A 123 20.99 -7.60 1.34
N VAL A 124 20.77 -7.37 2.64
CA VAL A 124 20.69 -6.03 3.23
C VAL A 124 21.95 -5.76 4.05
N MET A 125 22.51 -4.56 3.94
CA MET A 125 23.69 -4.13 4.70
C MET A 125 23.47 -2.73 5.27
N LEU A 126 24.02 -2.47 6.46
CA LEU A 126 24.18 -1.11 6.96
C LEU A 126 25.56 -0.57 6.62
N SER A 127 25.63 0.72 6.36
CA SER A 127 26.89 1.49 6.36
C SER A 127 27.58 1.37 7.72
N GLU A 128 28.90 1.52 7.74
CA GLU A 128 29.73 1.44 8.96
C GLU A 128 29.25 2.39 10.08
N ASN A 129 28.74 3.56 9.70
CA ASN A 129 28.17 4.56 10.59
C ASN A 129 26.65 4.41 10.83
N GLY A 130 26.02 3.36 10.30
CA GLY A 130 24.58 3.10 10.41
C GLY A 130 23.66 4.12 9.70
N THR A 131 24.22 5.10 8.99
CA THR A 131 23.46 6.22 8.41
C THR A 131 22.69 5.81 7.15
N ARG A 132 23.17 4.78 6.45
CA ARG A 132 22.53 4.25 5.24
C ARG A 132 22.33 2.75 5.36
N ALA A 133 21.22 2.29 4.79
CA ALA A 133 20.99 0.88 4.51
C ALA A 133 21.06 0.65 3.00
N PHE A 134 21.61 -0.49 2.61
CA PHE A 134 21.80 -0.91 1.22
C PHE A 134 21.06 -2.22 0.99
N ALA A 135 20.35 -2.31 -0.13
CA ALA A 135 19.78 -3.56 -0.64
C ALA A 135 20.57 -3.98 -1.87
N LEU A 136 21.03 -5.24 -1.91
CA LEU A 136 21.83 -5.79 -3.00
C LEU A 136 21.08 -6.91 -3.72
N GLU A 137 21.21 -6.94 -5.04
CA GLU A 137 20.83 -8.05 -5.91
C GLU A 137 22.09 -8.60 -6.58
N TYR A 138 22.35 -9.90 -6.41
CA TYR A 138 23.44 -10.61 -7.04
C TYR A 138 23.00 -11.25 -8.37
N GLY A 139 23.88 -11.21 -9.36
CA GLY A 139 23.66 -11.75 -10.70
C GLY A 139 24.86 -11.48 -11.61
N SER A 140 24.63 -11.43 -12.93
CA SER A 140 25.67 -11.08 -13.90
C SER A 140 26.28 -9.69 -13.65
N PHE A 141 25.48 -8.79 -13.07
CA PHE A 141 25.90 -7.49 -12.57
C PHE A 141 25.25 -7.28 -11.21
N ALA A 142 26.03 -6.95 -10.19
CA ALA A 142 25.47 -6.59 -8.89
C ALA A 142 24.69 -5.28 -9.04
N ARG A 143 23.43 -5.27 -8.62
CA ARG A 143 22.62 -4.05 -8.51
C ARG A 143 22.45 -3.69 -7.04
N MET A 144 22.28 -2.40 -6.77
CA MET A 144 22.18 -1.91 -5.41
C MET A 144 21.24 -0.72 -5.33
N ALA A 145 20.41 -0.71 -4.29
CA ALA A 145 19.65 0.45 -3.85
C ALA A 145 20.10 0.88 -2.45
N HIS A 146 19.81 2.12 -2.08
CA HIS A 146 20.14 2.64 -0.76
C HIS A 146 19.06 3.57 -0.23
N VAL A 147 18.93 3.62 1.10
CA VAL A 147 18.07 4.56 1.82
C VAL A 147 18.82 5.19 2.98
N GLN A 148 18.38 6.37 3.42
CA GLN A 148 18.84 6.95 4.67
C GLN A 148 18.10 6.29 5.84
N THR A 149 18.83 5.59 6.72
CA THR A 149 18.23 4.82 7.81
C THR A 149 17.33 5.69 8.69
N ALA A 150 17.75 6.92 8.98
CA ALA A 150 17.01 7.84 9.86
C ALA A 150 15.67 8.33 9.26
N GLU A 151 15.61 8.47 7.94
CA GLU A 151 14.38 8.81 7.22
C GLU A 151 13.48 7.58 7.12
N ALA A 152 14.06 6.46 6.66
CA ALA A 152 13.39 5.20 6.46
C ALA A 152 12.67 4.68 7.71
N VAL A 153 13.28 4.77 8.91
CA VAL A 153 12.63 4.31 10.15
C VAL A 153 11.45 5.19 10.60
N ARG A 154 11.36 6.44 10.08
CA ARG A 154 10.30 7.40 10.42
C ARG A 154 9.12 7.33 9.45
N THR A 155 9.37 6.94 8.21
CA THR A 155 8.36 6.69 7.19
C THR A 155 7.63 5.39 7.51
N SER A 156 6.32 5.46 7.73
CA SER A 156 5.54 4.25 8.02
C SER A 156 5.50 3.29 6.82
N ALA A 157 5.30 1.98 7.07
CA ALA A 157 5.07 1.01 6.00
C ALA A 157 3.86 1.37 5.10
N SER A 158 2.82 2.00 5.66
CA SER A 158 1.69 2.55 4.90
C SER A 158 2.11 3.65 3.94
N GLU A 159 2.91 4.60 4.42
CA GLU A 159 3.40 5.72 3.60
C GLU A 159 4.36 5.21 2.51
N SER A 160 5.21 4.23 2.85
CA SER A 160 6.06 3.52 1.89
C SER A 160 5.25 2.76 0.84
N SER A 161 4.06 2.24 1.18
CA SER A 161 3.17 1.56 0.22
C SER A 161 2.62 2.54 -0.83
N VAL A 162 2.34 3.78 -0.44
CA VAL A 162 1.95 4.85 -1.38
C VAL A 162 3.10 5.19 -2.31
N MET A 163 4.31 5.38 -1.76
CA MET A 163 5.51 5.65 -2.56
C MET A 163 5.84 4.51 -3.54
N TRP A 164 5.61 3.26 -3.14
CA TRP A 164 5.76 2.11 -4.03
C TRP A 164 4.79 2.19 -5.22
N ALA A 165 3.53 2.54 -4.97
CA ALA A 165 2.53 2.68 -6.02
C ALA A 165 2.94 3.77 -7.03
N GLU A 166 3.55 4.86 -6.57
CA GLU A 166 4.08 5.92 -7.44
C GLU A 166 5.30 5.47 -8.25
N ALA A 167 6.22 4.72 -7.65
CA ALA A 167 7.40 4.17 -8.32
C ALA A 167 7.02 3.27 -9.50
N ASN A 168 6.02 2.41 -9.34
CA ASN A 168 5.54 1.53 -10.41
C ASN A 168 4.79 2.28 -11.51
N HIS A 169 4.01 3.31 -11.17
CA HIS A 169 3.41 4.16 -12.19
C HIS A 169 4.48 4.85 -13.05
N ARG A 170 5.67 5.17 -12.51
CA ARG A 170 6.77 5.74 -13.32
C ARG A 170 7.36 4.74 -14.32
N ASP A 171 7.43 3.46 -13.97
CA ASP A 171 7.84 2.39 -14.88
C ASP A 171 6.81 2.20 -16.02
N MET A 172 5.51 2.25 -15.69
CA MET A 172 4.42 2.16 -16.68
C MET A 172 4.27 3.43 -17.56
N CYS A 173 4.47 4.63 -17.01
CA CYS A 173 4.41 5.89 -17.74
C CYS A 173 5.57 6.10 -18.72
N HIS A 174 6.67 5.32 -18.63
CA HIS A 174 7.69 5.31 -19.67
C HIS A 174 7.20 4.67 -20.99
N THR A 175 6.04 4.00 -20.99
CA THR A 175 5.38 3.53 -22.22
C THR A 175 4.26 4.46 -22.70
N THR A 176 3.72 5.39 -21.90
CA THR A 176 2.74 6.37 -22.39
C THR A 176 2.69 7.63 -21.48
N VAL A 177 3.08 8.76 -22.08
CA VAL A 177 2.89 10.17 -21.67
C VAL A 177 3.80 10.71 -20.56
N ALA A 178 4.80 11.46 -21.00
CA ALA A 178 5.53 12.46 -20.23
C ALA A 178 4.60 13.56 -19.70
N GLN A 179 4.69 13.89 -18.41
CA GLN A 179 4.33 15.23 -17.85
C GLN A 179 5.23 15.59 -16.64
N PRO A 180 5.46 16.89 -16.38
CA PRO A 180 6.74 17.42 -15.89
C PRO A 180 6.83 17.57 -14.37
N MET A 181 8.08 17.57 -13.85
CA MET A 181 8.40 17.80 -12.45
C MET A 181 7.99 19.21 -11.97
N PRO A 182 7.52 19.39 -10.72
CA PRO A 182 7.37 20.72 -10.13
C PRO A 182 8.75 21.34 -9.89
N VAL A 183 8.94 22.56 -10.39
CA VAL A 183 10.12 23.39 -10.12
C VAL A 183 10.17 23.79 -8.64
N PRO A 184 11.29 23.61 -7.92
CA PRO A 184 11.42 24.10 -6.55
C PRO A 184 11.42 25.64 -6.56
N GLN A 185 10.56 26.23 -5.74
CA GLN A 185 10.45 27.69 -5.60
C GLN A 185 11.71 28.24 -4.88
N PRO A 186 12.26 29.39 -5.30
CA PRO A 186 13.43 29.98 -4.65
C PRO A 186 13.07 30.50 -3.25
N VAL A 187 13.84 30.09 -2.25
CA VAL A 187 13.80 30.68 -0.90
C VAL A 187 14.21 32.16 -0.97
N PRO A 188 13.43 33.11 -0.42
CA PRO A 188 13.85 34.51 -0.40
C PRO A 188 15.05 34.67 0.55
N GLN A 189 16.19 35.08 0.01
CA GLN A 189 17.33 35.56 0.79
C GLN A 189 16.93 36.84 1.51
N ALA A 190 16.86 36.80 2.83
CA ALA A 190 16.88 38.00 3.65
C ALA A 190 18.28 38.63 3.56
N MET A 191 18.46 39.58 2.64
CA MET A 191 19.42 40.68 2.82
C MET A 191 18.90 41.50 4.01
N GLY A 192 19.61 41.75 5.11
CA GLY A 192 21.00 42.12 5.25
C GLY A 192 21.04 43.55 5.79
N ARG A 193 21.67 43.77 6.94
CA ARG A 193 22.43 44.97 7.32
C ARG A 193 23.39 44.60 8.44
#